data_AF-A0A504YIM1-F1
#
_entry.id   AF-A0A504YIM1-F1
#
_cell.length_a   1.000
_cell.length_b   1.000
_cell.length_c   1.000
_cell.angle_alpha   90.00
_cell.angle_beta   90.00
_cell.angle_gamma   90.00
#
_symmetry.space_group_name_H-M   'P 1'
#
loop_
_entity.id
_entity.type
_entity.pdbx_description
1 polymer ?
#
loop_
_entity_poly.entity_id
_entity_poly.type
_entity_poly.pdbx_seq_one_letter_code
_entity_poly.pdbx_strand_id
1 'polypeptide(L)'
;AILVYRVFRNYHKLPIKVLHAVLHILAFLFAVVAVKAVFEFHDSRRIPNLYSLHSWIGLVALVLFGVQWVSGLITFLVPQMPQSLRGAYLPVHVSFGSGLFVFIIGVCISGITEKNIFSQAYPALETREVLGNALGVCLVCFGAVIYYLVTHPAYRRVELVPPERRALNQQ
;
A
#
# COMPACT_ATOMS: atom_id res chain seq x y z
N ALA A 1 1.80 -6.37 -3.45
CA ALA A 1 1.75 -5.48 -4.62
C ALA A 1 2.99 -4.58 -4.77
N ILE A 2 3.42 -3.86 -3.73
CA ILE A 2 4.58 -2.93 -3.76
C ILE A 2 5.89 -3.61 -4.21
N LEU A 3 6.19 -4.82 -3.72
CA LEU A 3 7.42 -5.54 -4.07
C LEU A 3 7.36 -6.34 -5.37
N VAL A 4 6.27 -6.31 -6.13
CA VAL A 4 6.10 -7.16 -7.33
C VAL A 4 7.22 -6.93 -8.35
N TYR A 5 7.68 -5.68 -8.51
CA TYR A 5 8.83 -5.36 -9.36
C TYR A 5 10.20 -5.80 -8.81
N ARG A 6 10.29 -6.08 -7.51
CA ARG A 6 11.50 -6.57 -6.83
C ARG A 6 11.57 -8.10 -6.90
N VAL A 7 10.43 -8.77 -6.70
CA VAL A 7 10.31 -10.23 -6.78
C VAL A 7 10.49 -10.70 -8.22
N PHE A 8 9.75 -10.13 -9.16
CA PHE A 8 9.81 -10.52 -10.57
C PHE A 8 10.81 -9.66 -11.36
N ARG A 9 11.98 -9.38 -10.78
CA ARG A 9 12.96 -8.41 -11.31
C ARG A 9 13.54 -8.75 -12.69
N ASN A 10 13.40 -10.00 -13.15
CA ASN A 10 13.93 -10.52 -14.41
C ASN A 10 12.82 -10.89 -15.42
N TYR A 11 11.57 -10.50 -15.18
CA TYR A 11 10.44 -10.80 -16.08
C TYR A 11 10.10 -9.60 -16.97
N HIS A 12 9.36 -9.83 -18.06
CA HIS A 12 8.86 -8.77 -18.94
C HIS A 12 8.01 -7.75 -18.17
N LYS A 13 8.09 -6.46 -18.56
CA LYS A 13 7.54 -5.34 -17.78
C LYS A 13 6.01 -5.32 -17.73
N LEU A 14 5.33 -5.71 -18.81
CA LEU A 14 3.86 -5.59 -18.90
C LEU A 14 3.12 -6.53 -17.94
N PRO A 15 3.43 -7.84 -17.86
CA PRO A 15 2.79 -8.72 -16.87
C PRO A 15 2.98 -8.24 -15.43
N ILE A 16 4.17 -7.73 -15.09
CA ILE A 16 4.47 -7.20 -13.76
C ILE A 16 3.62 -5.94 -13.47
N LYS A 17 3.43 -5.05 -14.46
CA LYS A 17 2.54 -3.88 -14.35
C LYS A 17 1.09 -4.30 -14.07
N VAL A 18 0.58 -5.25 -14.84
CA VAL A 18 -0.79 -5.75 -14.69
C VAL A 18 -0.96 -6.40 -13.32
N LEU A 19 -0.05 -7.27 -12.91
CA LEU A 19 -0.09 -7.92 -11.60
C LEU A 19 -0.05 -6.88 -10.46
N HIS A 20 0.80 -5.87 -10.57
CA HIS A 20 0.86 -4.78 -9.59
C HIS A 20 -0.48 -4.03 -9.51
N ALA A 21 -1.07 -3.65 -10.64
CA ALA A 21 -2.35 -2.96 -10.69
C ALA A 21 -3.51 -3.81 -10.13
N VAL A 22 -3.57 -5.09 -10.49
CA VAL A 22 -4.60 -6.04 -10.01
C VAL A 22 -4.49 -6.24 -8.50
N LEU A 23 -3.29 -6.48 -7.97
CA LEU A 23 -3.13 -6.65 -6.53
C LEU A 23 -3.49 -5.39 -5.74
N HIS A 24 -3.20 -4.20 -6.28
CA HIS A 24 -3.60 -2.95 -5.62
C HIS A 24 -5.10 -2.68 -5.69
N ILE A 25 -5.80 -2.99 -6.79
CA ILE A 25 -7.25 -2.80 -6.84
C ILE A 25 -7.97 -3.78 -5.91
N LEU A 26 -7.52 -5.02 -5.83
CA LEU A 26 -8.08 -5.98 -4.87
C LEU A 26 -7.90 -5.50 -3.42
N ALA A 27 -6.72 -5.00 -3.07
CA ALA A 27 -6.48 -4.42 -1.75
C ALA A 27 -7.37 -3.20 -1.48
N PHE A 28 -7.57 -2.32 -2.48
CA PHE A 28 -8.45 -1.17 -2.37
C PHE A 28 -9.92 -1.58 -2.16
N LEU A 29 -10.41 -2.57 -2.90
CA LEU A 29 -11.77 -3.09 -2.75
C LEU A 29 -12.00 -3.68 -1.35
N PHE A 30 -11.04 -4.45 -0.81
CA PHE A 30 -11.12 -4.93 0.57
C PHE A 30 -11.15 -3.79 1.58
N ALA A 31 -10.37 -2.72 1.38
CA ALA A 31 -10.41 -1.55 2.23
C ALA A 31 -11.76 -0.82 2.18
N VAL A 32 -12.36 -0.67 0.99
CA VAL A 32 -13.71 -0.10 0.83
C VAL A 32 -14.76 -0.92 1.55
N VAL A 33 -14.71 -2.26 1.43
CA VAL A 33 -15.63 -3.16 2.14
C VAL A 33 -15.46 -3.03 3.66
N ALA A 34 -14.22 -2.95 4.16
CA ALA A 34 -13.94 -2.77 5.57
C ALA A 34 -14.48 -1.43 6.10
N VAL A 35 -14.32 -0.33 5.35
CA VAL A 35 -14.89 0.97 5.70
C VAL A 35 -16.42 0.90 5.69
N LYS A 36 -17.03 0.30 4.67
CA LYS A 36 -18.48 0.11 4.65
C LYS A 36 -18.97 -0.64 5.91
N ALA A 37 -18.29 -1.71 6.29
CA ALA A 37 -18.64 -2.51 7.45
C ALA A 37 -18.58 -1.72 8.77
N VAL A 38 -17.60 -0.82 8.94
CA VAL A 38 -17.53 -0.01 10.18
C VAL A 38 -18.63 1.06 10.24
N PHE A 39 -19.00 1.66 9.10
CA PHE A 39 -20.13 2.58 9.03
C PHE A 39 -21.44 1.87 9.37
N GLU A 40 -21.72 0.71 8.76
CA GLU A 40 -22.89 -0.09 9.09
C GLU A 40 -22.93 -0.50 10.56
N PHE A 41 -21.77 -0.87 11.14
CA PHE A 41 -21.66 -1.18 12.57
C PHE A 41 -21.99 0.03 13.45
N HIS A 42 -21.40 1.19 13.17
CA HIS A 42 -21.66 2.42 13.92
C HIS A 42 -23.12 2.85 13.84
N ASP A 43 -23.72 2.83 12.64
CA ASP A 43 -25.11 3.20 12.42
C ASP A 43 -26.05 2.28 13.20
N SER A 44 -25.80 0.97 13.17
CA SER A 44 -26.61 -0.03 13.91
C SER A 44 -26.52 0.13 15.44
N ARG A 45 -25.42 0.72 15.95
CA ARG A 45 -25.16 0.92 17.37
C ARG A 45 -25.36 2.37 17.83
N ARG A 46 -25.77 3.26 16.92
CA ARG A 46 -25.88 4.71 17.16
C ARG A 46 -24.57 5.34 17.68
N ILE A 47 -23.44 4.84 17.18
CA ILE A 47 -22.13 5.42 17.44
C ILE A 47 -21.89 6.50 16.38
N PRO A 48 -21.47 7.73 16.74
CA PRO A 48 -21.12 8.74 15.75
C PRO A 48 -20.02 8.26 14.81
N ASN A 49 -20.15 8.55 13.51
CA ASN A 49 -19.10 8.28 12.54
C ASN A 49 -18.05 9.39 12.52
N LEU A 50 -16.84 9.05 12.08
CA LEU A 50 -15.76 9.99 11.74
C LEU A 50 -15.37 11.00 12.85
N TYR A 51 -15.41 10.62 14.14
CA TYR A 51 -15.00 11.51 15.24
C TYR A 51 -13.56 11.28 15.71
N SER A 52 -12.95 10.12 15.43
CA SER A 52 -11.62 9.79 15.91
C SER A 52 -10.53 10.19 14.91
N LEU A 53 -9.33 10.48 15.41
CA LEU A 53 -8.18 10.75 14.54
C LEU A 53 -7.94 9.58 13.57
N HIS A 54 -8.01 8.33 14.07
CA HIS A 54 -7.91 7.11 13.27
C HIS A 54 -8.84 7.15 12.05
N SER A 55 -10.11 7.52 12.26
CA SER A 55 -11.10 7.59 11.18
C SER A 55 -10.78 8.66 10.14
N TRP A 56 -10.26 9.82 10.55
CA TRP A 56 -9.88 10.90 9.62
C TRP A 56 -8.68 10.48 8.77
N ILE A 57 -7.60 10.00 9.40
CA ILE A 57 -6.40 9.59 8.67
C ILE A 57 -6.65 8.34 7.82
N GLY A 58 -7.54 7.45 8.26
CA GLY A 58 -7.96 6.27 7.51
C GLY A 58 -8.74 6.62 6.25
N LEU A 59 -9.69 7.56 6.32
CA LEU A 59 -10.42 8.03 5.16
C LEU A 59 -9.52 8.76 4.17
N VAL A 60 -8.60 9.61 4.67
CA VAL A 60 -7.58 10.25 3.84
C VAL A 60 -6.71 9.19 3.14
N ALA A 61 -6.23 8.18 3.88
CA ALA A 61 -5.43 7.11 3.29
C ALA A 61 -6.19 6.35 2.19
N LEU A 62 -7.48 6.06 2.39
CA LEU A 62 -8.32 5.40 1.39
C LEU A 62 -8.44 6.23 0.11
N VAL A 63 -8.77 7.53 0.23
CA VAL A 63 -8.88 8.44 -0.92
C VAL A 63 -7.55 8.56 -1.66
N LEU A 64 -6.44 8.76 -0.93
CA LEU A 64 -5.10 8.85 -1.51
C LEU A 64 -4.68 7.55 -2.20
N PHE A 65 -5.07 6.39 -1.68
CA PHE A 65 -4.86 5.11 -2.35
C PHE A 65 -5.61 5.06 -3.68
N GLY A 66 -6.89 5.44 -3.70
CA GLY A 66 -7.69 5.50 -4.92
C GLY A 66 -7.08 6.41 -5.98
N VAL A 67 -6.69 7.64 -5.59
CA VAL A 67 -6.01 8.60 -6.47
C VAL A 67 -4.72 8.02 -7.02
N GLN A 68 -3.87 7.46 -6.16
CA GLN A 68 -2.60 6.82 -6.54
C GLN A 68 -2.78 5.65 -7.51
N TRP A 69 -3.85 4.86 -7.33
CA TRP A 69 -4.15 3.74 -8.21
C TRP A 69 -4.62 4.21 -9.59
N VAL A 70 -5.57 5.17 -9.64
CA VAL A 70 -6.09 5.73 -10.89
C VAL A 70 -4.99 6.46 -11.66
N SER A 71 -4.21 7.31 -11.00
CA SER A 71 -3.10 8.02 -11.64
C SER A 71 -2.04 7.05 -12.16
N GLY A 72 -1.70 6.01 -11.39
CA GLY A 72 -0.78 4.96 -11.80
C GLY A 72 -1.28 4.17 -13.02
N LEU A 73 -2.58 3.84 -13.04
CA LEU A 73 -3.23 3.16 -14.17
C LEU A 73 -3.14 4.02 -15.44
N ILE A 74 -3.57 5.28 -15.36
CA ILE A 74 -3.54 6.21 -16.49
C ILE A 74 -2.12 6.38 -16.99
N THR A 75 -1.17 6.74 -16.12
CA THR A 75 0.19 7.08 -16.57
C THR A 75 0.96 5.86 -17.10
N PHE A 76 0.87 4.70 -16.43
CA PHE A 76 1.77 3.57 -16.71
C PHE A 76 1.16 2.41 -17.52
N LEU A 77 -0.16 2.30 -17.62
CA LEU A 77 -0.82 1.22 -18.37
C LEU A 77 -1.52 1.70 -19.66
N VAL A 78 -1.94 2.97 -19.77
CA VAL A 78 -2.51 3.52 -21.01
C VAL A 78 -1.40 3.72 -22.05
N PRO A 79 -1.42 3.03 -23.21
CA PRO A 79 -0.33 3.06 -24.20
C PRO A 79 0.03 4.45 -24.71
N GLN A 80 -0.98 5.31 -24.90
CA GLN A 80 -0.89 6.64 -25.51
C GLN A 80 -0.14 7.68 -24.66
N MET A 81 0.15 7.37 -23.39
CA MET A 81 0.83 8.32 -22.51
C MET A 81 2.29 8.58 -22.93
N PRO A 82 2.71 9.85 -23.07
CA PRO A 82 4.07 10.21 -23.43
C PRO A 82 5.11 9.67 -22.45
N GLN A 83 6.27 9.25 -22.98
CA GLN A 83 7.37 8.73 -22.15
C GLN A 83 7.97 9.80 -21.23
N SER A 84 8.00 11.07 -21.67
CA SER A 84 8.44 12.20 -20.85
C SER A 84 7.61 12.33 -19.57
N LEU A 85 6.28 12.28 -19.69
CA LEU A 85 5.38 12.35 -18.54
C LEU A 85 5.52 11.13 -17.63
N ARG A 86 5.63 9.93 -18.21
CA ARG A 86 5.89 8.70 -17.44
C ARG A 86 7.19 8.82 -16.64
N GLY A 87 8.25 9.34 -17.25
CA GLY A 87 9.53 9.57 -16.59
C GLY A 87 9.43 10.58 -15.45
N ALA A 88 8.74 11.70 -15.67
CA ALA A 88 8.54 12.75 -14.68
C ALA A 88 7.67 12.30 -13.49
N TYR A 89 6.62 11.51 -13.75
CA TYR A 89 5.69 11.06 -12.70
C TYR A 89 6.18 9.84 -11.91
N LEU A 90 7.04 9.00 -12.48
CA LEU A 90 7.58 7.82 -11.81
C LEU A 90 8.16 8.06 -10.41
N PRO A 91 9.06 9.05 -10.18
CA PRO A 91 9.58 9.31 -8.84
C PRO A 91 8.48 9.72 -7.86
N VAL A 92 7.50 10.51 -8.30
CA VAL A 92 6.35 10.90 -7.48
C VAL A 92 5.54 9.67 -7.10
N HIS A 93 5.17 8.84 -8.07
CA HIS A 93 4.40 7.62 -7.85
C HIS A 93 5.10 6.66 -6.88
N VAL A 94 6.41 6.44 -7.02
CA VAL A 94 7.17 5.53 -6.15
C VAL A 94 7.31 6.08 -4.73
N SER A 95 7.69 7.34 -4.57
CA SER A 95 7.88 7.96 -3.26
C SER A 95 6.55 8.10 -2.52
N PHE A 96 5.51 8.59 -3.20
CA PHE A 96 4.17 8.74 -2.63
C PHE A 96 3.58 7.38 -2.27
N GLY A 97 3.67 6.37 -3.14
CA GLY A 97 3.16 5.03 -2.86
C GLY A 97 3.86 4.36 -1.68
N SER A 98 5.18 4.56 -1.54
CA SER A 98 5.95 4.04 -0.40
C SER A 98 5.60 4.78 0.90
N GLY A 99 5.45 6.10 0.85
CA GLY A 99 5.00 6.91 1.99
C GLY A 99 3.58 6.57 2.43
N LEU A 100 2.67 6.38 1.47
CA LEU A 100 1.28 5.98 1.74
C LEU A 100 1.20 4.61 2.42
N PHE A 101 2.07 3.66 2.05
CA PHE A 101 2.15 2.37 2.73
C PHE A 101 2.54 2.53 4.21
N VAL A 102 3.55 3.34 4.50
CA VAL A 102 3.96 3.63 5.90
C VAL A 102 2.84 4.37 6.65
N PHE A 103 2.17 5.31 5.99
CA PHE A 103 1.03 6.03 6.56
C PHE A 103 -0.11 5.07 6.94
N ILE A 104 -0.45 4.11 6.07
CA ILE A 104 -1.47 3.08 6.34
C ILE A 104 -1.07 2.18 7.52
N ILE A 105 0.21 1.85 7.71
CA ILE A 105 0.66 1.15 8.93
C ILE A 105 0.34 1.99 10.17
N GLY A 106 0.57 3.31 10.13
CA GLY A 106 0.16 4.23 11.20
C GLY A 106 -1.36 4.24 11.45
N VAL A 107 -2.16 4.23 10.38
CA VAL A 107 -3.64 4.09 10.47
C VAL A 107 -4.00 2.78 11.20
N CYS A 108 -3.40 1.65 10.81
CA CYS A 108 -3.67 0.35 11.46
C CYS A 108 -3.29 0.36 12.95
N ILE A 109 -2.12 0.91 13.31
CA ILE A 109 -1.67 0.99 14.71
C ILE A 109 -2.63 1.84 15.54
N SER A 110 -3.06 2.99 15.00
CA SER A 110 -4.02 3.86 15.70
C SER A 110 -5.37 3.16 15.93
N GLY A 111 -5.86 2.39 14.94
CA GLY A 111 -7.13 1.66 15.05
C GLY A 111 -7.07 0.47 16.01
N ILE A 112 -5.97 -0.28 16.01
CA ILE A 112 -5.71 -1.35 17.00
C ILE A 112 -5.68 -0.75 18.41
N THR A 113 -4.94 0.35 18.59
CA THR A 113 -4.82 1.03 19.88
C THR A 113 -6.17 1.54 20.37
N GLU A 114 -6.94 2.20 19.49
CA GLU A 114 -8.30 2.66 19.78
C GLU A 114 -9.20 1.49 20.21
N LYS A 115 -9.15 0.37 19.48
CA LYS A 115 -9.97 -0.81 19.80
C LYS A 115 -9.58 -1.46 21.13
N ASN A 116 -8.29 -1.53 21.45
CA ASN A 116 -7.81 -2.02 22.73
C ASN A 116 -8.26 -1.09 23.87
N ILE A 117 -8.16 0.23 23.72
CA ILE A 117 -8.62 1.20 24.73
C ILE A 117 -10.11 1.05 25.01
N PHE A 118 -10.93 0.85 23.97
CA PHE A 118 -12.38 0.68 24.12
C PHE A 118 -12.79 -0.59 24.85
N SER A 119 -11.89 -1.55 25.06
CA SER A 119 -12.19 -2.76 25.84
C SER A 119 -12.46 -2.49 27.33
N GLN A 120 -11.99 -1.35 27.87
CA GLN A 120 -11.91 -1.06 29.31
C GLN A 120 -11.03 -2.03 30.13
N ALA A 121 -10.63 -3.17 29.58
CA ALA A 121 -9.73 -4.15 30.19
C ALA A 121 -8.26 -3.96 29.78
N TYR A 122 -7.94 -2.92 28.98
CA TYR A 122 -6.61 -2.77 28.41
C TYR A 122 -5.46 -2.76 29.44
N PRO A 123 -5.57 -2.09 30.61
CA PRO A 123 -4.52 -2.14 31.62
C PRO A 123 -4.28 -3.54 32.19
N ALA A 124 -5.28 -4.42 32.18
CA ALA A 124 -5.16 -5.81 32.62
C ALA A 124 -4.45 -6.70 31.58
N LEU A 125 -4.30 -6.21 30.33
CA LEU A 125 -3.65 -6.91 29.22
C LEU A 125 -4.14 -8.36 29.08
N GLU A 126 -5.46 -8.53 28.99
CA GLU A 126 -6.04 -9.83 28.69
C GLU A 126 -5.63 -10.32 27.29
N THR A 127 -5.91 -11.59 26.99
CA THR A 127 -5.45 -12.25 25.76
C THR A 127 -5.80 -11.46 24.50
N ARG A 128 -6.98 -10.84 24.44
CA ARG A 128 -7.42 -10.05 23.27
C ARG A 128 -6.51 -8.86 23.02
N GLU A 129 -6.17 -8.11 24.06
CA GLU A 129 -5.38 -6.88 23.97
C GLU A 129 -3.90 -7.20 23.71
N VAL A 130 -3.39 -8.30 24.30
CA VAL A 130 -2.06 -8.84 23.98
C VAL A 130 -1.97 -9.21 22.50
N LEU A 131 -2.98 -9.89 21.95
CA LEU A 131 -3.04 -10.22 20.52
C LEU A 131 -3.09 -8.95 19.65
N GLY A 132 -3.85 -7.93 20.05
CA GLY A 132 -3.86 -6.64 19.38
C GLY A 132 -2.48 -5.99 19.33
N ASN A 133 -1.78 -5.94 20.47
CA ASN A 133 -0.43 -5.38 20.56
C ASN A 133 0.58 -6.19 19.74
N ALA A 134 0.52 -7.52 19.81
CA ALA A 134 1.37 -8.40 19.02
C ALA A 134 1.16 -8.17 17.51
N LEU A 135 -0.10 -8.05 17.06
CA LEU A 135 -0.41 -7.72 15.66
C LEU A 135 0.15 -6.34 15.26
N GLY A 136 0.03 -5.34 16.14
CA GLY A 136 0.62 -4.03 15.93
C GLY A 136 2.14 -4.08 15.72
N VAL A 137 2.86 -4.83 16.58
CA VAL A 137 4.30 -5.05 16.45
C VAL A 137 4.64 -5.77 15.14
N CYS A 138 3.89 -6.84 14.81
CA CYS A 138 4.07 -7.57 13.55
C CYS A 138 3.90 -6.66 12.33
N LEU A 139 2.91 -5.75 12.34
CA LEU A 139 2.69 -4.78 11.26
C LEU A 139 3.84 -3.79 11.12
N VAL A 140 4.42 -3.31 12.23
CA VAL A 140 5.59 -2.44 12.21
C VAL A 140 6.80 -3.17 11.63
N CYS A 141 7.10 -4.38 12.11
CA CYS A 141 8.21 -5.18 11.60
C CYS A 141 8.04 -5.52 10.11
N PHE A 142 6.84 -5.95 9.72
CA PHE A 142 6.50 -6.18 8.32
C PHE A 142 6.69 -4.92 7.48
N GLY A 143 6.15 -3.79 7.94
CA GLY A 143 6.29 -2.49 7.28
C GLY A 143 7.76 -2.09 7.08
N ALA A 144 8.60 -2.24 8.10
CA ALA A 144 10.02 -1.94 8.05
C ALA A 144 10.77 -2.82 7.02
N VAL A 145 10.51 -4.13 7.01
CA VAL A 145 11.10 -5.05 6.03
C VAL A 145 10.68 -4.69 4.61
N ILE A 146 9.39 -4.48 4.36
CA ILE A 146 8.89 -4.09 3.04
C ILE A 146 9.48 -2.75 2.59
N TYR A 147 9.56 -1.77 3.49
CA TYR A 147 10.13 -0.45 3.21
C TYR A 147 11.62 -0.54 2.86
N TYR A 148 12.39 -1.34 3.60
CA TYR A 148 13.78 -1.62 3.29
C TYR A 148 13.92 -2.25 1.90
N LEU A 149 13.17 -3.33 1.61
CA LEU A 149 13.25 -4.05 0.35
C LEU A 149 12.85 -3.19 -0.87
N VAL A 150 11.84 -2.31 -0.72
CA VAL A 150 11.40 -1.46 -1.84
C VAL A 150 12.40 -0.34 -2.13
N THR A 151 13.05 0.20 -1.10
CA THR A 151 14.00 1.32 -1.23
C THR A 151 15.42 0.86 -1.61
N HIS A 152 15.80 -0.38 -1.29
CA HIS A 152 17.15 -0.86 -1.55
C HIS A 152 17.49 -0.94 -3.06
N PRO A 153 18.52 -0.22 -3.55
CA PRO A 153 18.86 -0.18 -4.97
C PRO A 153 19.20 -1.54 -5.57
N ALA A 154 19.86 -2.41 -4.78
CA ALA A 154 20.30 -3.74 -5.22
C ALA A 154 19.14 -4.64 -5.69
N TYR A 155 17.92 -4.40 -5.20
CA TYR A 155 16.74 -5.18 -5.55
C TYR A 155 15.93 -4.57 -6.70
N ARG A 156 16.31 -3.42 -7.25
CA ARG A 156 15.60 -2.80 -8.38
C ARG A 156 15.53 -3.75 -9.59
N ARG A 157 14.40 -3.68 -10.30
CA ARG A 157 14.19 -4.42 -11.55
C ARG A 157 15.32 -4.08 -12.53
N VAL A 158 15.92 -5.09 -13.13
CA VAL A 158 16.95 -4.91 -14.16
C VAL A 158 16.24 -4.79 -15.51
N GLU A 159 16.71 -3.89 -16.37
CA GLU A 159 16.18 -3.81 -17.73
C GLU A 159 16.64 -5.04 -18.51
N LEU A 160 15.67 -5.81 -19.01
CA LEU A 160 15.95 -6.92 -19.91
C LEU A 160 16.32 -6.34 -21.27
N VAL A 161 17.62 -6.17 -21.51
CA VAL A 161 18.14 -5.82 -22.83
C VAL A 161 17.98 -7.06 -23.73
N PRO A 162 17.21 -6.98 -24.84
CA PRO A 162 17.07 -8.08 -25.80
C PRO A 162 18.44 -8.51 -26.34
N PRO A 163 18.63 -9.79 -26.74
CA PRO A 163 19.92 -10.29 -27.22
C PRO A 163 20.50 -9.46 -28.37
N GLU A 164 19.64 -9.07 -29.31
CA GLU A 164 19.97 -8.23 -30.47
C GLU A 164 20.52 -6.85 -30.06
N ARG A 165 19.95 -6.25 -29.01
CA ARG A 165 20.39 -4.95 -28.49
C ARG A 165 21.64 -5.04 -27.63
N ARG A 166 21.95 -6.22 -27.07
CA ARG A 166 23.24 -6.46 -26.39
C ARG A 166 24.38 -6.56 -27.39
N ALA A 167 24.17 -7.24 -28.51
CA ALA A 167 25.16 -7.38 -29.57
C ALA A 167 25.57 -6.02 -30.16
N LEU A 168 24.61 -5.11 -30.34
CA LEU A 168 24.85 -3.74 -30.83
C LEU A 168 25.59 -2.83 -29.83
N ASN A 169 25.48 -3.10 -28.52
CA ASN A 169 26.16 -2.33 -27.48
C ASN A 169 27.59 -2.84 -27.18
N GLN A 170 28.00 -3.95 -27.81
CA GLN A 170 29.32 -4.56 -27.66
C GLN A 170 30.23 -4.31 -28.88
N GLN A 171 29.72 -3.62 -29.89
CA GLN A 171 30.48 -3.08 -31.03
C GLN A 171 30.79 -1.60 -30.78
#